data_AF-A0A9X8VGT6-F1
#
_entry.id   AF-A0A9X8VGT6-F1
#
_cell.length_a   1.000
_cell.length_b   1.000
_cell.length_c   1.000
_cell.angle_alpha   90.00
_cell.angle_beta   90.00
_cell.angle_gamma   90.00
#
_symmetry.space_group_name_H-M   'P 1'
#
loop_
_entity.id
_entity.type
_entity.pdbx_description
1 polymer ?
#
loop_
_entity_poly.entity_id
_entity_poly.type
_entity_poly.pdbx_seq_one_letter_code
_entity_poly.pdbx_strand_id
1 'polypeptide(L)'
;PGIELKISELGGLSVEQAVMSGELDLAMTVLPFDSAQPLTFLPLLGHPMCVVAPRTPQWLNRTRINIAELADSPILIYNEDFALYKMLMKAFRQAGFEPQIAVRSGQWDFLASMVQAGV
;
A
#
# COMPACT_ATOMS: atom_id res chain seq x y z
N PRO A 1 -23.79 10.60 -25.54
CA PRO A 1 -23.87 9.44 -26.48
C PRO A 1 -22.73 9.53 -27.50
N GLY A 2 -21.96 8.44 -27.70
CA GLY A 2 -20.83 8.42 -28.66
C GLY A 2 -19.42 8.40 -28.05
N ILE A 3 -19.28 8.05 -26.78
CA ILE A 3 -17.97 7.80 -26.15
C ILE A 3 -17.88 6.30 -25.85
N GLU A 4 -16.82 5.65 -26.32
CA GLU A 4 -16.45 4.29 -25.96
C GLU A 4 -15.40 4.35 -24.86
N LEU A 5 -15.68 3.73 -23.71
CA LEU A 5 -14.73 3.63 -22.60
C LEU A 5 -14.05 2.27 -22.64
N LYS A 6 -12.71 2.28 -22.65
CA LYS A 6 -11.89 1.10 -22.48
C LYS A 6 -11.25 1.15 -21.10
N ILE A 7 -11.50 0.13 -20.30
CA ILE A 7 -11.02 0.05 -18.91
C ILE A 7 -10.11 -1.16 -18.81
N SER A 8 -8.90 -0.93 -18.31
CA SER A 8 -7.90 -1.96 -18.05
C SER A 8 -7.49 -1.90 -16.58
N GLU A 9 -7.37 -3.06 -15.94
CA GLU A 9 -6.84 -3.19 -14.58
C GLU A 9 -5.41 -3.73 -14.66
N LEU A 10 -4.45 -2.91 -14.25
CA LEU A 10 -3.03 -3.23 -14.25
C LEU A 10 -2.44 -2.88 -12.87
N GLY A 11 -1.31 -3.49 -12.53
CA GLY A 11 -0.57 -3.12 -11.31
C GLY A 11 -0.13 -1.66 -11.32
N GLY A 12 0.00 -1.05 -10.13
CA GLY A 12 0.27 0.38 -10.00
C GLY A 12 1.48 0.87 -10.80
N LEU A 13 2.56 0.08 -10.89
CA LEU A 13 3.77 0.43 -11.66
C LEU A 13 3.56 0.28 -13.18
N SER A 14 2.71 -0.65 -13.59
CA SER A 14 2.41 -0.90 -15.01
C SER A 14 1.55 0.20 -15.61
N VAL A 15 0.63 0.80 -14.83
CA VAL A 15 -0.23 1.89 -15.34
C VAL A 15 0.55 3.16 -15.67
N GLU A 16 1.62 3.50 -14.94
CA GLU A 16 2.48 4.65 -15.30
C GLU A 16 3.17 4.42 -16.64
N GLN A 17 3.71 3.22 -16.85
CA GLN A 17 4.36 2.85 -18.12
C GLN A 17 3.38 2.85 -19.29
N ALA A 18 2.15 2.38 -19.09
CA ALA A 18 1.11 2.38 -20.10
C ALA A 18 0.68 3.81 -20.51
N VAL A 19 0.68 4.77 -19.58
CA VAL A 19 0.44 6.17 -19.92
C VAL A 19 1.64 6.76 -20.67
N MET A 20 2.87 6.48 -20.22
CA MET A 20 4.08 6.95 -20.89
C MET A 20 4.25 6.39 -22.31
N SER A 21 3.80 5.16 -22.57
CA SER A 21 3.86 4.54 -23.89
C SER A 21 2.72 4.97 -24.83
N GLY A 22 1.72 5.70 -24.33
CA GLY A 22 0.52 6.07 -25.08
C GLY A 22 -0.49 4.93 -25.25
N GLU A 23 -0.35 3.83 -24.48
CA GLU A 23 -1.33 2.75 -24.43
C GLU A 23 -2.59 3.16 -23.64
N LEU A 24 -2.43 4.01 -22.63
CA LEU A 24 -3.51 4.61 -21.85
C LEU A 24 -3.45 6.13 -21.90
N ASP A 25 -4.61 6.78 -21.99
CA ASP A 25 -4.72 8.24 -21.90
C ASP A 25 -4.61 8.74 -20.45
N LEU A 26 -5.11 7.94 -19.50
CA LEU A 26 -5.16 8.25 -18.07
C LEU A 26 -4.99 6.98 -17.25
N ALA A 27 -4.28 7.09 -16.11
CA ALA A 27 -4.23 6.09 -15.08
C ALA A 27 -4.70 6.64 -13.73
N MET A 28 -5.40 5.81 -12.96
CA MET A 28 -5.65 6.04 -11.54
C MET A 28 -4.79 5.08 -10.74
N THR A 29 -3.96 5.61 -9.85
CA THR A 29 -3.01 4.80 -9.10
C THR A 29 -2.76 5.31 -7.68
N VAL A 30 -2.27 4.42 -6.84
CA VAL A 30 -1.83 4.69 -5.47
C VAL A 30 -0.32 4.45 -5.42
N LEU A 31 0.43 5.32 -6.09
CA LEU A 31 1.89 5.27 -6.12
C LEU A 31 2.50 6.51 -5.47
N PRO A 32 3.72 6.39 -4.91
CA PRO A 32 4.49 7.57 -4.56
C PRO A 32 4.83 8.33 -5.85
N PHE A 33 4.51 9.62 -5.87
CA PHE A 33 4.85 10.54 -6.95
C PHE A 33 6.35 10.52 -7.23
N ASP A 34 6.75 10.04 -8.41
CA ASP A 34 8.10 10.30 -8.92
C ASP A 34 8.04 11.50 -9.85
N SER A 35 8.41 12.66 -9.33
CA SER A 35 8.44 13.92 -10.09
C SER A 35 9.50 13.92 -11.20
N ALA A 36 10.35 12.89 -11.30
CA ALA A 36 11.32 12.75 -12.37
C ALA A 36 10.70 12.24 -13.68
N GLN A 37 9.50 11.65 -13.65
CA GLN A 37 8.82 11.19 -14.86
C GLN A 37 8.10 12.34 -15.58
N PRO A 38 7.99 12.31 -16.92
CA PRO A 38 7.30 13.33 -17.70
C PRO A 38 5.77 13.20 -17.63
N LEU A 39 5.22 12.93 -16.45
CA LEU A 39 3.79 12.74 -16.21
C LEU A 39 3.22 13.90 -15.38
N THR A 40 1.98 14.28 -15.71
CA THR A 40 1.21 15.22 -14.87
C THR A 40 0.35 14.43 -13.91
N PHE A 41 0.46 14.74 -12.62
CA PHE A 41 -0.31 14.07 -11.58
C PHE A 41 -1.36 15.02 -10.99
N LEU A 42 -2.57 14.50 -10.80
CA LEU A 42 -3.66 15.21 -10.12
C LEU A 42 -4.10 14.41 -8.88
N PRO A 43 -3.89 14.94 -7.66
CA PRO A 43 -4.41 14.31 -6.46
C PRO A 43 -5.95 14.28 -6.48
N LEU A 44 -6.52 13.08 -6.44
CA LEU A 44 -7.98 12.91 -6.40
C LEU A 44 -8.50 12.73 -4.98
N LEU A 45 -7.88 11.82 -4.23
CA LEU A 45 -8.35 11.38 -2.90
C LEU A 45 -7.14 11.06 -2.01
N GLY A 46 -7.29 11.32 -0.70
CA GLY A 46 -6.36 10.88 0.32
C GLY A 46 -7.06 9.97 1.33
N HIS A 47 -6.50 8.80 1.59
CA HIS A 47 -7.01 7.86 2.58
C HIS A 47 -5.96 7.62 3.66
N PRO A 48 -6.34 7.59 4.96
CA PRO A 48 -5.39 7.27 6.01
C PRO A 48 -4.91 5.83 5.87
N MET A 49 -3.61 5.62 6.07
CA MET A 49 -3.04 4.28 6.19
C MET A 49 -3.24 3.81 7.64
N CYS A 50 -3.96 2.70 7.80
CA CYS A 50 -4.30 2.15 9.11
C CYS A 50 -3.58 0.82 9.35
N VAL A 51 -3.27 0.54 10.61
CA VAL A 51 -2.80 -0.78 11.06
C VAL A 51 -4.02 -1.64 11.40
N VAL A 52 -4.03 -2.87 10.89
CA VAL A 52 -4.97 -3.90 11.34
C VAL A 52 -4.30 -4.67 12.47
N ALA A 53 -4.87 -4.60 13.67
CA ALA A 53 -4.31 -5.21 14.87
C ALA A 53 -5.26 -6.28 15.43
N PRO A 54 -4.74 -7.30 16.16
CA PRO A 54 -5.58 -8.31 16.78
C PRO A 54 -6.45 -7.67 17.87
N ARG A 55 -7.60 -8.28 18.15
CA ARG A 55 -8.57 -7.77 19.12
C ARG A 55 -8.16 -8.07 20.57
N THR A 56 -7.03 -7.51 21.00
CA THR A 56 -6.45 -7.70 22.34
C THR A 56 -6.58 -6.42 23.19
N PRO A 57 -6.54 -6.52 24.55
CA PRO A 57 -6.62 -5.36 25.42
C PRO A 57 -5.62 -4.23 25.11
N GLN A 58 -4.46 -4.57 24.55
CA GLN A 58 -3.44 -3.61 24.11
C GLN A 58 -3.95 -2.65 23.03
N TRP A 59 -4.79 -3.14 22.11
CA TRP A 59 -5.23 -2.41 20.91
C TRP A 59 -6.66 -1.88 20.99
N LEU A 60 -7.53 -2.49 21.80
CA LEU A 60 -8.98 -2.22 21.84
C LEU A 60 -9.38 -0.74 21.97
N ASN A 61 -8.60 0.06 22.68
CA ASN A 61 -8.91 1.47 22.95
C ASN A 61 -7.99 2.46 22.22
N ARG A 62 -7.23 2.00 21.23
CA ARG A 62 -6.29 2.84 20.47
C ARG A 62 -6.90 3.22 19.13
N THR A 63 -6.88 4.52 18.83
CA THR A 63 -7.30 5.07 17.52
C THR A 63 -6.13 5.53 16.65
N ARG A 64 -4.91 5.51 17.21
CA ARG A 64 -3.66 5.90 16.55
C ARG A 64 -2.49 5.14 17.15
N ILE A 65 -1.43 4.96 16.37
CA ILE A 65 -0.17 4.33 16.77
C ILE A 65 0.98 5.07 16.10
N ASN A 66 2.13 5.19 16.77
CA ASN A 66 3.37 5.60 16.12
C ASN A 66 3.95 4.39 15.37
N ILE A 67 4.39 4.58 14.13
CA ILE A 67 5.01 3.52 13.32
C ILE A 67 6.20 2.86 14.03
N ALA A 68 6.94 3.58 14.88
CA ALA A 68 8.05 3.03 15.66
C ALA A 68 7.61 1.97 16.69
N GLU A 69 6.35 2.00 17.16
CA GLU A 69 5.81 0.97 18.07
C GLU A 69 5.65 -0.39 17.36
N LEU A 70 5.66 -0.42 16.03
CA LEU A 70 5.60 -1.64 15.25
C LEU A 70 6.93 -2.40 15.21
N ALA A 71 8.03 -1.79 15.67
CA ALA A 71 9.34 -2.44 15.72
C ALA A 71 9.35 -3.70 16.58
N ASP A 72 8.50 -3.73 17.62
CA ASP A 72 8.40 -4.84 18.57
C ASP A 72 7.33 -5.88 18.19
N SER A 73 6.70 -5.74 17.02
CA SER A 73 5.60 -6.63 16.57
C SER A 73 5.96 -7.36 15.28
N PRO A 74 5.50 -8.62 15.10
CA PRO A 74 5.56 -9.28 13.80
C PRO A 74 4.67 -8.52 12.81
N ILE A 75 5.19 -8.32 11.60
CA ILE A 75 4.52 -7.57 10.53
C ILE A 75 4.04 -8.53 9.44
N LEU A 76 2.75 -8.43 9.14
CA LEU A 76 2.08 -9.11 8.05
C LEU A 76 1.83 -8.06 6.95
N ILE A 77 2.38 -8.28 5.76
CA ILE A 77 2.47 -7.24 4.73
C ILE A 77 2.24 -7.79 3.32
N TYR A 78 1.90 -6.91 2.39
CA TYR A 78 1.90 -7.23 0.97
C TYR A 78 3.28 -7.66 0.46
N ASN A 79 3.33 -8.43 -0.63
CA ASN A 79 4.59 -8.83 -1.27
C ASN A 79 5.23 -7.65 -2.06
N GLU A 80 6.44 -7.87 -2.60
CA GLU A 80 7.24 -6.82 -3.23
C GLU A 80 6.62 -6.23 -4.52
N ASP A 81 5.65 -6.92 -5.11
CA ASP A 81 4.97 -6.48 -6.33
C ASP A 81 4.03 -5.28 -6.08
N PHE A 82 3.64 -5.06 -4.81
CA PHE A 82 2.78 -3.95 -4.43
C PHE A 82 3.60 -2.71 -4.08
N ALA A 83 3.17 -1.56 -4.58
CA ALA A 83 3.78 -0.29 -4.22
C ALA A 83 3.67 0.05 -2.74
N LEU A 84 2.59 -0.38 -2.10
CA LEU A 84 2.40 -0.22 -0.66
C LEU A 84 3.53 -0.89 0.13
N TYR A 85 4.06 -2.03 -0.33
CA TYR A 85 5.24 -2.65 0.29
C TYR A 85 6.44 -1.71 0.26
N LYS A 86 6.75 -1.14 -0.92
CA LYS A 86 7.88 -0.19 -1.08
C LYS A 86 7.71 1.05 -0.20
N MET A 87 6.48 1.59 -0.11
CA MET A 87 6.14 2.72 0.76
C MET A 87 6.35 2.39 2.24
N LEU A 88 5.86 1.24 2.71
CA LEU A 88 6.01 0.78 4.08
C LEU A 88 7.47 0.52 4.44
N MET A 89 8.23 -0.16 3.59
CA MET A 89 9.67 -0.40 3.81
C MET A 89 10.46 0.91 3.91
N LYS A 90 10.13 1.91 3.10
CA LYS A 90 10.71 3.26 3.22
C LYS A 90 10.32 3.92 4.55
N ALA A 91 9.05 3.81 4.95
CA ALA A 91 8.55 4.39 6.19
C ALA A 91 9.20 3.75 7.44
N PHE A 92 9.36 2.42 7.48
CA PHE A 92 10.07 1.74 8.56
C PHE A 92 11.53 2.18 8.66
N ARG A 93 12.23 2.27 7.52
CA ARG A 93 13.60 2.79 7.48
C ARG A 93 13.69 4.22 7.99
N GLN A 94 12.75 5.08 7.59
CA GLN A 94 12.68 6.47 8.08
C GLN A 94 12.37 6.55 9.58
N ALA A 95 11.62 5.59 10.11
CA ALA A 95 11.36 5.45 11.54
C ALA A 95 12.53 4.82 12.31
N GLY A 96 13.58 4.37 11.62
CA GLY A 96 14.81 3.87 12.24
C GLY A 96 14.80 2.39 12.62
N PHE A 97 13.90 1.57 12.05
CA PHE A 97 13.88 0.13 12.32
C PHE A 97 13.66 -0.72 11.06
N GLU A 98 14.08 -1.98 11.14
CA GLU A 98 13.76 -3.01 10.15
C GLU A 98 12.63 -3.91 10.70
N PRO A 99 11.51 -4.08 9.98
CA PRO A 99 10.37 -4.85 10.48
C PRO A 99 10.68 -6.35 10.55
N GLN A 100 10.20 -7.02 11.59
CA GLN A 100 10.17 -8.48 11.65
C GLN A 100 9.01 -9.01 10.79
N ILE A 101 9.25 -9.32 9.52
CA ILE A 101 8.18 -9.76 8.61
C ILE A 101 7.87 -11.24 8.84
N ALA A 102 6.69 -11.53 9.40
CA ALA A 102 6.23 -12.89 9.65
C ALA A 102 5.55 -13.52 8.43
N VAL A 103 4.77 -12.74 7.67
CA VAL A 103 4.00 -13.22 6.51
C VAL A 103 4.02 -12.17 5.40
N ARG A 104 4.16 -12.66 4.16
CA ARG A 104 3.94 -11.87 2.93
C ARG A 104 2.81 -12.50 2.12
N SER A 105 1.85 -11.70 1.67
CA SER A 105 0.79 -12.17 0.77
C SER A 105 0.19 -11.05 -0.07
N GLY A 106 -0.21 -11.34 -1.30
CA GLY A 106 -1.00 -10.42 -2.13
C GLY A 106 -2.49 -10.38 -1.78
N GLN A 107 -2.96 -11.30 -0.92
CA GLN A 107 -4.36 -11.45 -0.55
C GLN A 107 -4.63 -10.74 0.78
N TRP A 108 -5.38 -9.62 0.72
CA TRP A 108 -5.62 -8.77 1.89
C TRP A 108 -6.41 -9.49 2.99
N ASP A 109 -7.36 -10.32 2.59
CA ASP A 109 -8.24 -11.10 3.46
C ASP A 109 -7.49 -12.22 4.17
N PHE A 110 -6.51 -12.82 3.50
CA PHE A 110 -5.58 -13.76 4.13
C PHE A 110 -4.75 -13.08 5.23
N LEU A 111 -4.15 -11.92 4.96
CA LEU A 111 -3.39 -11.16 5.97
C LEU A 111 -4.30 -10.79 7.17
N ALA A 112 -5.53 -10.32 6.91
CA ALA A 112 -6.48 -9.99 7.95
C ALA A 112 -6.89 -11.22 8.80
N SER A 113 -7.07 -12.37 8.17
CA SER A 113 -7.40 -13.63 8.85
C SER A 113 -6.25 -14.10 9.74
N MET A 114 -5.00 -13.91 9.32
CA MET A 114 -3.82 -14.24 10.12
C MET A 114 -3.69 -13.33 11.34
N VAL A 115 -3.96 -12.03 11.18
CA VAL A 115 -4.05 -11.09 12.32
C VAL A 115 -5.15 -11.53 13.30
N GLN A 116 -6.32 -11.94 12.79
CA GLN A 116 -7.41 -12.44 13.63
C GLN A 116 -7.01 -13.72 14.38
N ALA A 117 -6.20 -14.59 13.77
CA ALA A 117 -5.68 -15.80 14.38
C ALA A 117 -4.54 -15.55 15.41
N GLY A 118 -4.05 -14.32 15.52
CA GLY A 118 -3.00 -13.94 16.46
C GLY A 118 -1.58 -14.28 16.00
N VAL A 119 -1.38 -14.35 14.68
CA VAL A 119 -0.05 -14.48 14.06
C VAL A 119 0.67 -13.14 14.03
#